data_AF-A0A016T9I7-F1
#
_entry.id   AF-A0A016T9I7-F1
#
_cell.length_a   1.000
_cell.length_b   1.000
_cell.length_c   1.000
_cell.angle_alpha   90.00
_cell.angle_beta   90.00
_cell.angle_gamma   90.00
#
_symmetry.space_group_name_H-M   'P 1'
#
loop_
_entity.id
_entity.type
_entity.pdbx_description
1 polymer ?
#
loop_
_entity_poly.entity_id
_entity_poly.type
_entity_poly.pdbx_seq_one_letter_code
_entity_poly.pdbx_strand_id
1 'polypeptide(L)'
;MSFSYFLSQFYNNLAGILEEKKLLESLKSENFDVGICELFDFTGIPVFEAIGLKNIVGAHTTSCLMEGTAYAIGAPVIPSYMPASQGVTDDSPSLVNRFINILFTFTSWYFQTSIARAAEIAMVEKLGDSATPIWDTVSNMSWILTNTEPLLEFAKPTLHKVIDIGGIGVAKPKPLDEKWHKILSLREHTILISFGSVAASIYMPYEMKVAIVDVVKSYPDVTFIWKYEEPGDSFAAGVENLFLSKWTPQVDLLADDRLTLFITHGGAGSMMESATGGKPLIVVPLFGDQTRNAKLIAKFGFGIMLHKSSLLDRSALRDAIGRALKDERYRKAAHRIRDLLARRPFTPEQKLVKTIEMAAEFGEIEELRVAGRKLGFIVYYNIDLILTFFIFVVLLVWIVLYNVKRICILRSLKPKVKEQ
;
A
#
# COMPACT_ATOMS: atom_id res chain seq x y z
N MET A 1 4.00 4.13 -21.72
CA MET A 1 5.32 4.56 -21.20
C MET A 1 6.08 3.32 -20.78
N SER A 2 7.33 3.12 -21.22
CA SER A 2 8.12 1.93 -20.83
C SER A 2 8.71 2.10 -19.43
N PHE A 3 8.98 0.99 -18.73
CA PHE A 3 9.61 1.04 -17.40
C PHE A 3 11.01 1.67 -17.43
N SER A 4 11.77 1.43 -18.50
CA SER A 4 13.08 2.07 -18.71
C SER A 4 12.98 3.59 -18.82
N TYR A 5 12.00 4.10 -19.57
CA TYR A 5 11.75 5.54 -19.65
C TYR A 5 11.37 6.12 -18.28
N PHE A 6 10.54 5.41 -17.53
CA PHE A 6 10.17 5.81 -16.16
C PHE A 6 11.41 5.92 -15.26
N LEU A 7 12.29 4.93 -15.25
CA LEU A 7 13.54 4.98 -14.48
C LEU A 7 14.47 6.13 -14.93
N SER A 8 14.56 6.39 -16.23
CA SER A 8 15.36 7.53 -16.73
C SER A 8 14.84 8.87 -16.24
N GLN A 9 13.52 9.01 -16.03
CA GLN A 9 12.94 10.24 -15.49
C GLN A 9 13.32 10.43 -14.01
N PHE A 10 13.32 9.38 -13.19
CA PHE A 10 13.82 9.47 -11.80
C PHE A 10 15.27 9.89 -11.75
N TYR A 11 16.11 9.22 -12.55
CA TYR A 11 17.53 9.56 -12.64
C TYR A 11 17.72 11.03 -13.06
N ASN A 12 17.09 11.47 -14.16
CA ASN A 12 17.27 12.83 -14.68
C ASN A 12 16.80 13.90 -13.70
N ASN A 13 15.64 13.70 -13.07
CA ASN A 13 15.11 14.63 -12.08
C ASN A 13 16.04 14.77 -10.88
N LEU A 14 16.51 13.64 -10.33
CA LEU A 14 17.43 13.65 -9.20
C LEU A 14 18.80 14.24 -9.58
N ALA A 15 19.35 13.85 -10.73
CA ALA A 15 20.62 14.40 -11.22
C ALA A 15 20.54 15.93 -11.37
N GLY A 16 19.42 16.45 -11.89
CA GLY A 16 19.15 17.88 -11.97
C GLY A 16 19.16 18.55 -10.60
N ILE A 17 18.49 17.97 -9.60
CA ILE A 17 18.48 18.50 -8.22
C ILE A 17 19.90 18.54 -7.64
N LEU A 18 20.70 17.48 -7.85
CA LEU A 18 22.08 17.41 -7.33
C LEU A 18 23.04 18.38 -8.05
N GLU A 19 22.70 18.86 -9.25
CA GLU A 19 23.46 19.89 -9.97
C GLU A 19 23.15 21.32 -9.47
N GLU A 20 22.03 21.53 -8.77
CA GLU A 20 21.63 22.83 -8.22
C GLU A 20 22.43 23.21 -6.96
N LYS A 21 23.69 23.62 -7.15
CA LYS A 21 24.61 23.97 -6.06
C LYS A 21 24.04 25.01 -5.08
N LYS A 22 23.35 26.04 -5.58
CA LYS A 22 22.74 27.08 -4.73
C LYS A 22 21.67 26.51 -3.79
N LEU A 23 20.87 25.56 -4.27
CA LEU A 23 19.86 24.89 -3.46
C LEU A 23 20.54 24.05 -2.37
N LEU A 24 21.53 23.24 -2.74
CA LEU A 24 22.25 22.39 -1.79
C LEU A 24 23.01 23.20 -0.74
N GLU A 25 23.66 24.30 -1.12
CA GLU A 25 24.32 25.22 -0.20
C GLU A 25 23.31 25.87 0.76
N SER A 26 22.16 26.30 0.25
CA SER A 26 21.07 26.83 1.09
C SER A 26 20.59 25.79 2.09
N LEU A 27 20.26 24.58 1.64
CA LEU A 27 19.80 23.49 2.51
C LEU A 27 20.84 23.10 3.56
N LYS A 28 22.12 23.08 3.18
CA LYS A 28 23.22 22.81 4.10
C LYS A 28 23.35 23.89 5.17
N SER A 29 23.12 25.16 4.81
CA SER A 29 23.23 26.28 5.75
C SER A 29 22.13 26.33 6.81
N GLU A 30 21.00 25.64 6.59
CA GLU A 30 19.91 25.54 7.56
C GLU A 30 20.25 24.65 8.77
N ASN A 31 21.26 23.77 8.67
CA ASN A 31 21.71 22.86 9.74
C ASN A 31 20.57 22.03 10.37
N PHE A 32 19.80 21.32 9.54
CA PHE A 32 18.70 20.47 10.01
C PHE A 32 19.16 19.37 10.98
N ASP A 33 18.37 19.12 12.03
CA ASP A 33 18.61 18.02 12.98
C ASP A 33 18.14 16.65 12.45
N VAL A 34 17.08 16.65 11.63
CA VAL A 34 16.43 15.43 11.08
C VAL A 34 15.93 15.68 9.66
N GLY A 35 16.15 14.71 8.78
CA GLY A 35 15.55 14.65 7.44
C GLY A 35 14.46 13.58 7.38
N ILE A 36 13.31 13.90 6.78
CA ILE A 36 12.27 12.91 6.45
C ILE A 36 12.22 12.76 4.94
N CYS A 37 12.38 11.55 4.41
CA CYS A 37 12.34 11.30 2.96
C CYS A 37 11.46 10.12 2.58
N GLU A 38 10.88 10.23 1.38
CA GLU A 38 10.13 9.16 0.73
C GLU A 38 11.04 7.99 0.30
N LEU A 39 10.58 6.75 0.54
CA LEU A 39 11.25 5.50 0.19
C LEU A 39 10.61 4.79 -1.02
N PHE A 40 9.72 5.49 -1.72
CA PHE A 40 9.24 5.13 -3.05
C PHE A 40 10.21 5.60 -4.15
N ASP A 41 10.61 6.87 -4.14
CA ASP A 41 11.49 7.47 -5.16
C ASP A 41 12.97 7.58 -4.75
N PHE A 42 13.26 7.48 -3.45
CA PHE A 42 14.59 7.58 -2.85
C PHE A 42 15.32 8.92 -3.09
N THR A 43 14.64 9.95 -3.60
CA THR A 43 15.29 11.22 -4.00
C THR A 43 15.86 11.98 -2.81
N GLY A 44 15.23 11.87 -1.65
CA GLY A 44 15.70 12.57 -0.45
C GLY A 44 17.03 12.05 0.09
N ILE A 45 17.35 10.76 -0.07
CA ILE A 45 18.59 10.17 0.46
C ILE A 45 19.84 10.83 -0.16
N PRO A 46 19.98 10.90 -1.50
CA PRO A 46 21.10 11.61 -2.14
C PRO A 46 21.18 13.10 -1.78
N VAL A 47 20.04 13.77 -1.61
CA VAL A 47 20.02 15.18 -1.18
C VAL A 47 20.57 15.33 0.23
N PHE A 48 20.18 14.45 1.15
CA PHE A 48 20.68 14.43 2.52
C PHE A 48 22.17 14.07 2.58
N GLU A 49 22.62 13.12 1.76
CA GLU A 49 24.05 12.80 1.60
C GLU A 49 24.84 14.05 1.14
N ALA A 50 24.35 14.77 0.14
CA ALA A 50 25.01 15.96 -0.41
C ALA A 50 25.18 17.10 0.60
N ILE A 51 24.22 17.27 1.52
CA ILE A 51 24.30 18.29 2.58
C ILE A 51 24.97 17.78 3.85
N GLY A 52 25.25 16.48 3.95
CA GLY A 52 25.89 15.84 5.10
C GLY A 52 24.94 15.52 6.26
N LEU A 53 23.62 15.41 6.00
CA LEU A 53 22.61 15.09 6.99
C LEU A 53 22.48 13.57 7.17
N LYS A 54 22.89 13.07 8.34
CA LYS A 54 22.91 11.61 8.64
C LYS A 54 21.65 11.10 9.33
N ASN A 55 20.98 11.96 10.10
CA ASN A 55 19.82 11.57 10.88
C ASN A 55 18.58 11.59 9.99
N ILE A 56 18.25 10.44 9.41
CA ILE A 56 17.21 10.30 8.40
C ILE A 56 16.11 9.36 8.89
N VAL A 57 14.86 9.81 8.73
CA VAL A 57 13.65 9.02 8.91
C VAL A 57 13.06 8.72 7.53
N GLY A 58 12.89 7.43 7.24
CA GLY A 58 12.24 7.01 6.01
C GLY A 58 10.72 7.09 6.12
N ALA A 59 10.03 7.40 5.03
CA ALA A 59 8.58 7.39 4.97
C ALA A 59 8.08 6.65 3.71
N HIS A 60 6.95 5.95 3.84
CA HIS A 60 6.19 5.36 2.74
C HIS A 60 4.84 6.05 2.64
N THR A 61 4.61 6.80 1.55
CA THR A 61 3.27 7.38 1.27
C THR A 61 2.26 6.35 0.79
N THR A 62 2.73 5.21 0.25
CA THR A 62 1.86 4.10 -0.12
C THR A 62 1.20 3.48 1.11
N SER A 63 0.04 2.85 0.95
CA SER A 63 -0.75 2.28 2.07
C SER A 63 -0.10 1.07 2.76
N CYS A 64 1.19 0.80 2.53
CA CYS A 64 1.93 -0.34 3.07
C CYS A 64 3.44 -0.12 3.03
N LEU A 65 4.17 -0.87 3.86
CA LEU A 65 5.62 -1.01 3.75
C LEU A 65 5.98 -1.80 2.48
N MET A 66 6.86 -1.24 1.64
CA MET A 66 7.32 -1.91 0.43
C MET A 66 8.41 -2.96 0.73
N GLU A 67 8.50 -3.97 -0.15
CA GLU A 67 9.29 -5.18 0.06
C GLU A 67 10.79 -4.93 0.16
N GLY A 68 11.36 -4.05 -0.67
CA GLY A 68 12.78 -3.70 -0.61
C GLY A 68 13.14 -3.07 0.73
N THR A 69 12.32 -2.12 1.21
CA THR A 69 12.49 -1.56 2.57
C THR A 69 12.34 -2.63 3.64
N ALA A 70 11.33 -3.50 3.53
CA ALA A 70 11.10 -4.57 4.50
C ALA A 70 12.33 -5.49 4.60
N TYR A 71 12.90 -5.94 3.48
CA TYR A 71 14.12 -6.74 3.48
C TYR A 71 15.31 -5.98 4.05
N ALA A 72 15.52 -4.72 3.68
CA ALA A 72 16.65 -3.91 4.15
C ALA A 72 16.66 -3.72 5.68
N ILE A 73 15.48 -3.57 6.30
CA ILE A 73 15.36 -3.40 7.75
C ILE A 73 15.17 -4.74 8.50
N GLY A 74 15.04 -5.87 7.79
CA GLY A 74 14.79 -7.19 8.37
C GLY A 74 13.35 -7.41 8.84
N ALA A 75 12.38 -6.67 8.29
CA ALA A 75 10.96 -6.91 8.55
C ALA A 75 10.48 -8.17 7.80
N PRO A 76 9.64 -9.02 8.41
CA PRO A 76 9.15 -10.22 7.74
C PRO A 76 8.30 -9.91 6.51
N VAL A 77 8.63 -10.54 5.38
CA VAL A 77 7.81 -10.56 4.16
C VAL A 77 7.22 -11.96 4.03
N ILE A 78 5.89 -12.08 4.16
CA ILE A 78 5.23 -13.39 4.30
C ILE A 78 4.12 -13.56 3.24
N PRO A 79 4.46 -13.92 1.99
CA PRO A 79 3.50 -13.98 0.87
C PRO A 79 2.42 -15.05 1.03
N SER A 80 2.51 -15.93 2.02
CA SER A 80 1.50 -16.96 2.28
C SER A 80 0.15 -16.38 2.72
N TYR A 81 0.13 -15.18 3.28
CA TYR A 81 -1.09 -14.46 3.66
C TYR A 81 -0.97 -12.93 3.56
N MET A 82 0.21 -12.38 3.27
CA MET A 82 0.38 -10.94 3.06
C MET A 82 0.47 -10.62 1.56
N PRO A 83 -0.53 -9.92 0.98
CA PRO A 83 -0.39 -9.36 -0.36
C PRO A 83 0.72 -8.31 -0.39
N ALA A 84 1.50 -8.35 -1.47
CA ALA A 84 2.58 -7.38 -1.73
C ALA A 84 2.05 -5.95 -1.87
N SER A 85 2.94 -4.96 -1.83
CA SER A 85 2.60 -3.55 -1.94
C SER A 85 1.85 -3.19 -3.22
N GLN A 86 2.19 -3.85 -4.34
CA GLN A 86 1.48 -3.74 -5.62
C GLN A 86 0.57 -4.96 -5.91
N GLY A 87 0.24 -5.74 -4.88
CA GLY A 87 -0.53 -6.97 -4.99
C GLY A 87 -1.98 -6.78 -5.42
N VAL A 88 -2.57 -7.81 -6.02
CA VAL A 88 -3.94 -7.81 -6.57
C VAL A 88 -4.88 -8.81 -5.89
N THR A 89 -4.41 -9.38 -4.79
CA THR A 89 -4.98 -10.50 -4.04
C THR A 89 -5.31 -10.10 -2.61
N ASP A 90 -5.80 -11.05 -1.82
CA ASP A 90 -6.17 -10.89 -0.42
C ASP A 90 -5.40 -11.91 0.45
N ASP A 91 -5.73 -11.96 1.74
CA ASP A 91 -5.11 -12.84 2.74
C ASP A 91 -5.69 -14.26 2.78
N SER A 92 -6.40 -14.69 1.73
CA SER A 92 -6.88 -16.07 1.61
C SER A 92 -5.73 -17.07 1.48
N PRO A 93 -5.82 -18.24 2.14
CA PRO A 93 -4.79 -19.28 2.10
C PRO A 93 -4.80 -20.10 0.80
N SER A 94 -5.59 -19.70 -0.21
CA SER A 94 -5.74 -20.45 -1.47
C SER A 94 -4.39 -20.59 -2.19
N LEU A 95 -4.17 -21.74 -2.83
CA LEU A 95 -2.92 -22.01 -3.55
C LEU A 95 -2.66 -20.96 -4.64
N VAL A 96 -3.71 -20.54 -5.35
CA VAL A 96 -3.64 -19.53 -6.39
C VAL A 96 -3.26 -18.16 -5.80
N ASN A 97 -3.89 -17.73 -4.71
CA ASN A 97 -3.56 -16.44 -4.08
C ASN A 97 -2.13 -16.45 -3.54
N ARG A 98 -1.70 -17.55 -2.92
CA ARG A 98 -0.32 -17.70 -2.44
C ARG A 98 0.70 -17.63 -3.59
N PHE A 99 0.44 -18.28 -4.71
CA PHE A 99 1.30 -18.21 -5.88
C PHE A 99 1.37 -16.78 -6.45
N ILE A 100 0.21 -16.12 -6.59
CA ILE A 100 0.15 -14.72 -7.06
C ILE A 100 0.85 -13.78 -6.07
N ASN A 101 0.67 -13.95 -4.76
CA ASN A 101 1.35 -13.17 -3.74
C ASN A 101 2.87 -13.29 -3.86
N ILE A 102 3.41 -14.50 -4.07
CA ILE A 102 4.85 -14.71 -4.27
C ILE A 102 5.34 -13.95 -5.51
N LEU A 103 4.61 -14.06 -6.62
CA LEU A 103 4.95 -13.35 -7.85
C LEU A 103 4.95 -11.84 -7.64
N PHE A 104 3.89 -11.29 -7.03
CA PHE A 104 3.77 -9.85 -6.77
C PHE A 104 4.76 -9.34 -5.73
N THR A 105 5.17 -10.18 -4.78
CA THR A 105 6.24 -9.85 -3.82
C THR A 105 7.55 -9.64 -4.57
N PHE A 106 7.89 -10.55 -5.48
CA PHE A 106 9.08 -10.43 -6.32
C PHE A 106 9.03 -9.21 -7.23
N THR A 107 7.91 -8.97 -7.93
CA THR A 107 7.80 -7.84 -8.84
C THR A 107 7.80 -6.49 -8.11
N SER A 108 7.18 -6.40 -6.94
CA SER A 108 7.19 -5.17 -6.12
C SER A 108 8.58 -4.89 -5.56
N TRP A 109 9.28 -5.93 -5.08
CA TRP A 109 10.69 -5.83 -4.68
C TRP A 109 11.59 -5.38 -5.83
N TYR A 110 11.45 -6.00 -7.00
CA TYR A 110 12.23 -5.66 -8.20
C TYR A 110 11.95 -4.21 -8.65
N PHE A 111 10.70 -3.79 -8.64
CA PHE A 111 10.29 -2.42 -8.96
C PHE A 111 10.96 -1.41 -8.04
N GLN A 112 10.84 -1.58 -6.72
CA GLN A 112 11.43 -0.67 -5.75
C GLN A 112 12.96 -0.64 -5.84
N THR A 113 13.59 -1.81 -5.97
CA THR A 113 15.05 -1.94 -6.11
C THR A 113 15.58 -1.29 -7.39
N SER A 114 14.81 -1.31 -8.48
CA SER A 114 15.18 -0.65 -9.72
C SER A 114 15.16 0.88 -9.59
N ILE A 115 14.19 1.43 -8.85
CA ILE A 115 14.13 2.88 -8.57
C ILE A 115 15.28 3.28 -7.65
N ALA A 116 15.50 2.55 -6.55
CA ALA A 116 16.64 2.77 -5.66
C ALA A 116 17.96 2.73 -6.44
N ARG A 117 18.15 1.76 -7.34
CA ARG A 117 19.35 1.67 -8.18
C ARG A 117 19.51 2.88 -9.09
N ALA A 118 18.44 3.39 -9.69
CA ALA A 118 18.52 4.59 -10.52
C ALA A 118 18.93 5.81 -9.70
N ALA A 119 18.40 5.94 -8.48
CA ALA A 119 18.79 7.01 -7.56
C ALA A 119 20.24 6.87 -7.09
N GLU A 120 20.70 5.65 -6.80
CA GLU A 120 22.08 5.37 -6.38
C GLU A 120 23.09 5.69 -7.49
N ILE A 121 22.78 5.36 -8.75
CA ILE A 121 23.63 5.72 -9.89
C ILE A 121 23.79 7.24 -9.99
N ALA A 122 22.68 8.00 -9.91
CA ALA A 122 22.74 9.45 -9.93
C ALA A 122 23.55 10.02 -8.75
N MET A 123 23.35 9.47 -7.55
CA MET A 123 24.06 9.87 -6.34
C MET A 123 25.57 9.66 -6.48
N VAL A 124 26.01 8.47 -6.88
CA VAL A 124 27.44 8.13 -7.05
C VAL A 124 28.07 8.98 -8.15
N GLU A 125 27.38 9.19 -9.28
CA GLU A 125 27.90 10.02 -10.37
C GLU A 125 28.12 11.48 -9.95
N LYS A 126 27.19 12.05 -9.17
CA LYS A 126 27.24 13.47 -8.79
C LYS A 126 28.03 13.75 -7.51
N LEU A 127 28.06 12.81 -6.56
CA LEU A 127 28.70 12.99 -5.24
C LEU A 127 29.99 12.19 -5.07
N GLY A 128 30.26 11.21 -5.94
CA GLY A 128 31.45 10.37 -5.94
C GLY A 128 31.26 9.01 -5.25
N ASP A 129 32.24 8.12 -5.42
CA ASP A 129 32.20 6.72 -4.97
C ASP A 129 32.20 6.54 -3.44
N SER A 130 32.44 7.61 -2.67
CA SER A 130 32.37 7.57 -1.20
C SER A 130 30.96 7.69 -0.65
N ALA A 131 29.95 7.95 -1.51
CA ALA A 131 28.57 8.08 -1.08
C ALA A 131 28.04 6.77 -0.48
N THR A 132 27.29 6.86 0.62
CA THR A 132 26.73 5.68 1.29
C THR A 132 25.67 5.01 0.40
N PRO A 133 25.74 3.69 0.14
CA PRO A 133 24.72 3.00 -0.65
C PRO A 133 23.30 3.22 -0.11
N ILE A 134 22.31 3.27 -1.01
CA ILE A 134 20.94 3.63 -0.63
C ILE A 134 20.36 2.61 0.35
N TRP A 135 20.56 1.32 0.09
CA TRP A 135 20.03 0.27 0.96
C TRP A 135 20.74 0.18 2.31
N ASP A 136 22.01 0.58 2.39
CA ASP A 136 22.73 0.69 3.67
C ASP A 136 22.16 1.84 4.49
N THR A 137 21.89 2.98 3.85
CA THR A 137 21.21 4.13 4.47
C THR A 137 19.85 3.71 5.03
N VAL A 138 19.00 3.07 4.21
CA VAL A 138 17.66 2.58 4.63
C VAL A 138 17.75 1.57 5.78
N SER A 139 18.71 0.63 5.73
CA SER A 139 18.90 -0.37 6.79
C SER A 139 19.27 0.26 8.14
N ASN A 140 19.95 1.40 8.12
CA ASN A 140 20.45 2.09 9.31
C ASN A 140 19.49 3.12 9.90
N MET A 141 18.44 3.54 9.17
CA MET A 141 17.40 4.45 9.68
C MET A 141 16.77 3.93 10.97
N SER A 142 16.69 4.76 12.01
CA SER A 142 16.08 4.40 13.30
C SER A 142 14.58 4.18 13.21
N TRP A 143 13.90 4.93 12.34
CA TRP A 143 12.45 4.93 12.19
C TRP A 143 12.04 4.90 10.73
N ILE A 144 10.97 4.15 10.44
CA ILE A 144 10.28 4.14 9.15
C ILE A 144 8.81 4.46 9.39
N LEU A 145 8.34 5.55 8.80
CA LEU A 145 6.94 5.95 8.84
C LEU A 145 6.17 5.28 7.69
N THR A 146 4.97 4.80 7.95
CA THR A 146 4.08 4.20 6.95
C THR A 146 2.73 4.90 6.97
N ASN A 147 2.20 5.24 5.79
CA ASN A 147 0.82 5.74 5.66
C ASN A 147 -0.21 4.61 5.72
N THR A 148 -0.06 3.71 6.69
CA THR A 148 -0.90 2.55 6.93
C THR A 148 -1.69 2.74 8.22
N GLU A 149 -2.90 2.20 8.30
CA GLU A 149 -3.68 2.12 9.53
C GLU A 149 -3.87 0.64 9.90
N PRO A 150 -3.31 0.16 11.03
CA PRO A 150 -3.42 -1.24 11.44
C PRO A 150 -4.86 -1.76 11.56
N LEU A 151 -5.81 -0.89 11.93
CA LEU A 151 -7.24 -1.24 11.99
C LEU A 151 -7.91 -1.37 10.62
N LEU A 152 -7.21 -1.00 9.55
CA LEU A 152 -7.66 -1.02 8.16
C LEU A 152 -6.60 -1.67 7.24
N GLU A 153 -5.89 -2.69 7.72
CA GLU A 153 -4.79 -3.35 7.00
C GLU A 153 -4.89 -4.88 7.11
N PHE A 154 -4.25 -5.59 6.18
CA PHE A 154 -4.02 -7.03 6.31
C PHE A 154 -3.11 -7.28 7.53
N ALA A 155 -3.59 -8.06 8.49
CA ALA A 155 -2.85 -8.35 9.71
C ALA A 155 -1.48 -8.96 9.36
N LYS A 156 -0.42 -8.37 9.93
CA LYS A 156 0.97 -8.73 9.65
C LYS A 156 1.87 -8.47 10.84
N PRO A 157 2.96 -9.24 11.02
CA PRO A 157 4.03 -8.84 11.91
C PRO A 157 4.74 -7.60 11.37
N THR A 158 5.26 -6.77 12.28
CA THR A 158 6.07 -5.60 11.94
C THR A 158 7.17 -5.40 12.98
N LEU A 159 8.11 -4.49 12.71
CA LEU A 159 9.17 -4.12 13.65
C LEU A 159 8.76 -2.89 14.47
N HIS A 160 9.30 -2.76 15.68
CA HIS A 160 9.04 -1.59 16.53
C HIS A 160 9.46 -0.27 15.90
N LYS A 161 10.43 -0.27 14.97
CA LYS A 161 10.83 0.93 14.22
C LYS A 161 9.87 1.36 13.11
N VAL A 162 8.91 0.52 12.74
CA VAL A 162 7.91 0.86 11.74
C VAL A 162 6.72 1.49 12.45
N ILE A 163 6.49 2.77 12.20
CA ILE A 163 5.43 3.55 12.85
C ILE A 163 4.34 3.89 11.84
N ASP A 164 3.18 3.27 12.05
CA ASP A 164 1.99 3.48 11.24
C ASP A 164 1.29 4.80 11.60
N ILE A 165 1.28 5.74 10.64
CA ILE A 165 0.69 7.08 10.73
C ILE A 165 -0.44 7.31 9.70
N GLY A 166 -1.11 6.23 9.29
CA GLY A 166 -2.23 6.28 8.36
C GLY A 166 -3.34 7.25 8.80
N GLY A 167 -3.68 8.18 7.92
CA GLY A 167 -4.68 9.22 8.17
C GLY A 167 -4.13 10.56 8.64
N ILE A 168 -2.81 10.72 8.74
CA ILE A 168 -2.16 12.02 9.00
C ILE A 168 -2.57 13.11 7.99
N GLY A 169 -2.89 12.72 6.74
CA GLY A 169 -3.35 13.64 5.70
C GLY A 169 -4.85 13.94 5.70
N VAL A 170 -5.65 13.30 6.57
CA VAL A 170 -7.10 13.56 6.64
C VAL A 170 -7.33 14.84 7.41
N ALA A 171 -7.72 15.89 6.70
CA ALA A 171 -8.04 17.17 7.32
C ALA A 171 -9.24 17.06 8.27
N LYS A 172 -9.30 17.95 9.26
CA LYS A 172 -10.52 18.13 10.06
C LYS A 172 -11.62 18.74 9.16
N PRO A 173 -12.81 18.16 9.11
CA PRO A 173 -13.88 18.66 8.26
C PRO A 173 -14.31 20.07 8.70
N LYS A 174 -14.62 20.91 7.73
CA LYS A 174 -15.13 22.27 7.89
C LYS A 174 -16.62 22.32 7.51
N PRO A 175 -17.38 23.31 8.01
CA PRO A 175 -18.74 23.54 7.55
C PRO A 175 -18.78 23.77 6.03
N LEU A 176 -19.75 23.12 5.37
CA LEU A 176 -19.98 23.27 3.94
C LEU A 176 -20.56 24.65 3.62
N ASP A 177 -20.30 25.15 2.41
CA ASP A 177 -20.93 26.38 1.91
C ASP A 177 -22.40 26.14 1.49
N GLU A 178 -23.13 27.23 1.22
CA GLU A 178 -24.54 27.18 0.83
C GLU A 178 -24.77 26.34 -0.45
N LYS A 179 -23.82 26.36 -1.40
CA LYS A 179 -23.90 25.59 -2.64
C LYS A 179 -23.96 24.10 -2.32
N TRP A 180 -23.03 23.59 -1.52
CA TRP A 180 -23.00 22.16 -1.18
C TRP A 180 -24.16 21.76 -0.27
N HIS A 181 -24.56 22.63 0.67
CA HIS A 181 -25.76 22.39 1.47
C HIS A 181 -27.01 22.22 0.60
N LYS A 182 -27.19 23.08 -0.41
CA LYS A 182 -28.30 22.98 -1.35
C LYS A 182 -28.26 21.68 -2.14
N ILE A 183 -27.12 21.34 -2.73
CA ILE A 183 -26.95 20.11 -3.54
C ILE A 183 -27.27 18.86 -2.71
N LEU A 184 -26.71 18.76 -1.50
CA LEU A 184 -26.92 17.62 -0.59
C LEU A 184 -28.37 17.49 -0.09
N SER A 185 -29.18 18.55 -0.19
CA SER A 185 -30.57 18.55 0.28
C SER A 185 -31.59 18.27 -0.82
N LEU A 186 -31.17 18.12 -2.08
CA LEU A 186 -32.10 17.94 -3.20
C LEU A 186 -32.85 16.62 -3.15
N ARG A 187 -32.23 15.56 -2.61
CA ARG A 187 -32.72 14.18 -2.65
C ARG A 187 -32.26 13.41 -1.40
N GLU A 188 -32.87 12.26 -1.14
CA GLU A 188 -32.60 11.45 0.05
C GLU A 188 -31.18 10.87 0.07
N HIS A 189 -30.63 10.54 -1.09
CA HIS A 189 -29.29 9.98 -1.21
C HIS A 189 -28.41 10.87 -2.07
N THR A 190 -27.16 11.08 -1.62
CA THR A 190 -26.12 11.70 -2.44
C THR A 190 -24.94 10.75 -2.63
N ILE A 191 -24.43 10.65 -3.85
CA ILE A 191 -23.27 9.85 -4.22
C ILE A 191 -22.19 10.77 -4.78
N LEU A 192 -20.97 10.67 -4.22
CA LEU A 192 -19.80 11.34 -4.78
C LEU A 192 -19.05 10.39 -5.72
N ILE A 193 -18.60 10.91 -6.86
CA ILE A 193 -17.72 10.24 -7.82
C ILE A 193 -16.43 11.05 -7.93
N SER A 194 -15.30 10.46 -7.57
CA SER A 194 -13.98 11.10 -7.68
C SER A 194 -12.88 10.06 -7.90
N PHE A 195 -12.24 10.11 -9.07
CA PHE A 195 -11.09 9.24 -9.40
C PHE A 195 -9.73 9.86 -9.05
N GLY A 196 -9.73 10.92 -8.22
CA GLY A 196 -8.51 11.56 -7.72
C GLY A 196 -8.01 12.72 -8.57
N SER A 197 -6.79 13.18 -8.26
CA SER A 197 -6.10 14.27 -8.95
C SER A 197 -5.15 13.78 -10.04
N VAL A 198 -4.53 12.60 -9.85
CA VAL A 198 -3.58 12.01 -10.80
C VAL A 198 -4.29 11.38 -12.01
N ALA A 199 -5.43 10.71 -11.78
CA ALA A 199 -6.26 10.16 -12.84
C ALA A 199 -7.45 11.09 -13.13
N ALA A 200 -7.17 12.18 -13.85
CA ALA A 200 -8.20 13.15 -14.24
C ALA A 200 -9.32 12.47 -15.04
N SER A 201 -10.57 12.70 -14.63
CA SER A 201 -11.75 12.03 -15.21
C SER A 201 -12.00 12.45 -16.65
N ILE A 202 -11.51 13.61 -17.07
CA ILE A 202 -11.57 14.07 -18.46
C ILE A 202 -10.90 13.10 -19.45
N TYR A 203 -9.85 12.40 -19.03
CA TYR A 203 -9.15 11.41 -19.86
C TYR A 203 -9.82 10.03 -19.87
N MET A 204 -10.93 9.87 -19.14
CA MET A 204 -11.74 8.66 -19.21
C MET A 204 -12.30 8.49 -20.64
N PRO A 205 -12.29 7.25 -21.19
CA PRO A 205 -12.93 6.97 -22.48
C PRO A 205 -14.37 7.48 -22.53
N TYR A 206 -14.76 8.07 -23.66
CA TYR A 206 -16.06 8.71 -23.81
C TYR A 206 -17.21 7.74 -23.55
N GLU A 207 -17.08 6.50 -23.99
CA GLU A 207 -18.07 5.43 -23.81
C GLU A 207 -18.31 5.12 -22.33
N MET A 208 -17.25 5.17 -21.50
CA MET A 208 -17.37 4.99 -20.04
C MET A 208 -18.07 6.20 -19.41
N LYS A 209 -17.77 7.43 -19.87
CA LYS A 209 -18.46 8.64 -19.39
C LYS A 209 -19.96 8.57 -19.65
N VAL A 210 -20.35 8.18 -20.87
CA VAL A 210 -21.76 8.00 -21.25
C VAL A 210 -22.42 6.87 -20.45
N ALA A 211 -21.74 5.73 -20.27
CA ALA A 211 -22.27 4.63 -19.47
C ALA A 211 -22.53 5.03 -18.01
N ILE A 212 -21.63 5.81 -17.39
CA ILE A 212 -21.85 6.38 -16.04
C ILE A 212 -23.07 7.28 -16.03
N VAL A 213 -23.21 8.18 -17.01
CA VAL A 213 -24.38 9.09 -17.12
C VAL A 213 -25.69 8.31 -17.28
N ASP A 214 -25.70 7.24 -18.08
CA ASP A 214 -26.88 6.39 -18.24
C ASP A 214 -27.28 5.72 -16.92
N VAL A 215 -26.29 5.29 -16.12
CA VAL A 215 -26.54 4.75 -14.77
C VAL A 215 -27.07 5.84 -13.84
N VAL A 216 -26.51 7.05 -13.87
CA VAL A 216 -27.01 8.20 -13.09
C VAL A 216 -28.48 8.48 -13.40
N LYS A 217 -28.86 8.51 -14.68
CA LYS A 217 -30.27 8.70 -15.11
C LYS A 217 -31.21 7.61 -14.60
N SER A 218 -30.71 6.38 -14.38
CA SER A 218 -31.50 5.28 -13.84
C SER A 218 -31.82 5.40 -12.34
N TYR A 219 -31.22 6.39 -11.65
CA TYR A 219 -31.45 6.70 -10.24
C TYR A 219 -31.98 8.15 -10.06
N PRO A 220 -33.20 8.47 -10.53
CA PRO A 220 -33.72 9.85 -10.50
C PRO A 220 -33.86 10.43 -9.08
N ASP A 221 -34.02 9.56 -8.07
CA ASP A 221 -34.14 9.92 -6.65
C ASP A 221 -32.79 10.00 -5.92
N VAL A 222 -31.67 9.92 -6.64
CA VAL A 222 -30.32 10.04 -6.08
C VAL A 222 -29.59 11.21 -6.71
N THR A 223 -28.97 12.06 -5.89
CA THR A 223 -28.10 13.14 -6.35
C THR A 223 -26.68 12.62 -6.55
N PHE A 224 -26.08 12.91 -7.71
CA PHE A 224 -24.69 12.56 -8.00
C PHE A 224 -23.84 13.82 -8.07
N ILE A 225 -22.71 13.83 -7.36
CA ILE A 225 -21.66 14.84 -7.49
C ILE A 225 -20.49 14.15 -8.15
N TRP A 226 -20.04 14.63 -9.31
CA TRP A 226 -18.86 14.07 -9.99
C TRP A 226 -17.78 15.14 -10.10
N LYS A 227 -16.64 14.88 -9.45
CA LYS A 227 -15.42 15.68 -9.68
C LYS A 227 -14.95 15.45 -11.11
N TYR A 228 -15.04 16.48 -11.95
CA TYR A 228 -14.73 16.43 -13.37
C TYR A 228 -14.09 17.75 -13.82
N GLU A 229 -12.98 17.67 -14.56
CA GLU A 229 -12.11 18.82 -14.82
C GLU A 229 -12.76 19.91 -15.70
N GLU A 230 -13.73 19.53 -16.54
CA GLU A 230 -14.47 20.42 -17.45
C GLU A 230 -15.99 20.32 -17.26
N PRO A 231 -16.59 20.98 -16.26
CA PRO A 231 -18.01 20.85 -15.94
C PRO A 231 -19.01 21.23 -17.06
N GLY A 232 -18.56 21.88 -18.13
CA GLY A 232 -19.38 22.27 -19.28
C GLY A 232 -19.39 21.26 -20.44
N ASP A 233 -18.73 20.10 -20.29
CA ASP A 233 -18.67 19.06 -21.31
C ASP A 233 -20.08 18.47 -21.59
N SER A 234 -20.40 18.26 -22.86
CA SER A 234 -21.77 18.03 -23.32
C SER A 234 -22.32 16.64 -23.00
N PHE A 235 -21.45 15.68 -22.65
CA PHE A 235 -21.86 14.29 -22.34
C PHE A 235 -22.84 14.19 -21.17
N ALA A 236 -22.85 15.18 -20.27
CA ALA A 236 -23.72 15.26 -19.10
C ALA A 236 -24.86 16.28 -19.25
N ALA A 237 -25.05 16.86 -20.45
CA ALA A 237 -26.07 17.88 -20.67
C ALA A 237 -27.49 17.36 -20.41
N GLY A 238 -28.30 18.15 -19.71
CA GLY A 238 -29.70 17.84 -19.40
C GLY A 238 -29.91 16.77 -18.31
N VAL A 239 -28.87 16.40 -17.56
CA VAL A 239 -28.97 15.41 -16.47
C VAL A 239 -29.23 16.12 -15.14
N GLU A 240 -30.49 16.17 -14.70
CA GLU A 240 -30.92 16.97 -13.54
C GLU A 240 -30.40 16.47 -12.18
N ASN A 241 -29.97 15.20 -12.11
CA ASN A 241 -29.45 14.59 -10.90
C ASN A 241 -27.92 14.42 -10.90
N LEU A 242 -27.22 15.05 -11.84
CA LEU A 242 -25.76 15.04 -11.92
C LEU A 242 -25.18 16.45 -11.83
N PHE A 243 -24.30 16.66 -10.84
CA PHE A 243 -23.57 17.89 -10.63
C PHE A 243 -22.08 17.68 -10.93
N LEU A 244 -21.61 18.20 -12.06
CA LEU A 244 -20.18 18.22 -12.37
C LEU A 244 -19.50 19.38 -11.63
N SER A 245 -18.35 19.12 -11.01
CA SER A 245 -17.55 20.15 -10.36
C SER A 245 -16.06 19.92 -10.58
N LYS A 246 -15.32 20.97 -10.94
CA LYS A 246 -13.86 20.89 -11.10
C LYS A 246 -13.15 20.52 -9.79
N TRP A 247 -13.70 21.01 -8.69
CA TRP A 247 -13.21 20.77 -7.33
C TRP A 247 -14.37 20.49 -6.38
N THR A 248 -14.14 19.62 -5.41
CA THR A 248 -15.10 19.31 -4.34
C THR A 248 -14.39 19.44 -2.99
N PRO A 249 -15.06 19.94 -1.93
CA PRO A 249 -14.55 19.83 -0.57
C PRO A 249 -14.74 18.39 -0.09
N GLN A 250 -13.95 17.47 -0.64
CA GLN A 250 -14.17 16.01 -0.53
C GLN A 250 -14.25 15.54 0.93
N VAL A 251 -13.33 15.98 1.79
CA VAL A 251 -13.33 15.64 3.22
C VAL A 251 -14.61 16.10 3.91
N ASP A 252 -15.05 17.33 3.63
CA ASP A 252 -16.24 17.93 4.25
C ASP A 252 -17.51 17.22 3.77
N LEU A 253 -17.59 16.89 2.47
CA LEU A 253 -18.68 16.09 1.90
C LEU A 253 -18.73 14.67 2.50
N LEU A 254 -17.58 14.02 2.66
CA LEU A 254 -17.49 12.69 3.26
C LEU A 254 -17.82 12.69 4.76
N ALA A 255 -17.73 13.84 5.43
CA ALA A 255 -18.16 14.00 6.82
C ALA A 255 -19.66 14.27 6.97
N ASP A 256 -20.37 14.68 5.91
CA ASP A 256 -21.81 15.00 5.96
C ASP A 256 -22.68 13.75 5.83
N ASP A 257 -23.67 13.58 6.70
CA ASP A 257 -24.55 12.39 6.75
C ASP A 257 -25.43 12.21 5.50
N ARG A 258 -25.69 13.28 4.72
CA ARG A 258 -26.48 13.22 3.49
C ARG A 258 -25.71 12.62 2.30
N LEU A 259 -24.38 12.55 2.41
CA LEU A 259 -23.58 11.77 1.46
C LEU A 259 -23.61 10.29 1.88
N THR A 260 -24.17 9.45 1.02
CA THR A 260 -24.49 8.05 1.31
C THR A 260 -23.41 7.09 0.83
N LEU A 261 -22.78 7.39 -0.32
CA LEU A 261 -21.84 6.49 -0.98
C LEU A 261 -20.74 7.28 -1.68
N PHE A 262 -19.54 6.72 -1.72
CA PHE A 262 -18.42 7.29 -2.47
C PHE A 262 -17.87 6.30 -3.51
N ILE A 263 -17.86 6.73 -4.78
CA ILE A 263 -17.28 5.99 -5.90
C ILE A 263 -15.90 6.59 -6.20
N THR A 264 -14.86 5.76 -6.10
CA THR A 264 -13.47 6.23 -6.18
C THR A 264 -12.55 5.23 -6.87
N HIS A 265 -11.40 5.70 -7.33
CA HIS A 265 -10.33 4.85 -7.86
C HIS A 265 -9.61 4.01 -6.79
N GLY A 266 -9.74 4.37 -5.50
CA GLY A 266 -9.14 3.58 -4.42
C GLY A 266 -7.79 4.08 -3.90
N GLY A 267 -7.41 5.33 -4.16
CA GLY A 267 -6.18 5.92 -3.64
C GLY A 267 -6.20 6.07 -2.10
N ALA A 268 -5.06 5.81 -1.46
CA ALA A 268 -4.87 5.75 0.00
C ALA A 268 -5.61 6.83 0.80
N GLY A 269 -5.45 8.10 0.40
CA GLY A 269 -6.11 9.24 1.06
C GLY A 269 -7.63 9.15 1.03
N SER A 270 -8.22 8.91 -0.16
CA SER A 270 -9.66 8.75 -0.33
C SER A 270 -10.24 7.58 0.47
N MET A 271 -9.47 6.48 0.61
CA MET A 271 -9.86 5.35 1.45
C MET A 271 -9.97 5.77 2.91
N MET A 272 -8.95 6.48 3.40
CA MET A 272 -8.87 6.91 4.79
C MET A 272 -9.91 7.99 5.13
N GLU A 273 -10.15 8.94 4.22
CA GLU A 273 -11.22 9.94 4.35
C GLU A 273 -12.58 9.26 4.44
N SER A 274 -12.87 8.29 3.56
CA SER A 274 -14.13 7.54 3.59
C SER A 274 -14.29 6.70 4.84
N ALA A 275 -13.23 6.02 5.27
CA ALA A 275 -13.21 5.25 6.50
C ALA A 275 -13.43 6.13 7.74
N THR A 276 -12.85 7.34 7.75
CA THR A 276 -13.00 8.34 8.82
C THR A 276 -14.38 9.00 8.80
N GLY A 277 -14.98 9.20 7.62
CA GLY A 277 -16.36 9.67 7.47
C GLY A 277 -17.42 8.58 7.70
N GLY A 278 -17.01 7.31 7.79
CA GLY A 278 -17.91 6.17 7.88
C GLY A 278 -18.76 5.97 6.61
N LYS A 279 -18.19 6.27 5.43
CA LYS A 279 -18.90 6.16 4.15
C LYS A 279 -18.54 4.85 3.43
N PRO A 280 -19.55 4.09 2.99
CA PRO A 280 -19.33 2.96 2.09
C PRO A 280 -18.69 3.37 0.77
N LEU A 281 -18.05 2.41 0.11
CA LEU A 281 -17.29 2.63 -1.11
C LEU A 281 -17.73 1.75 -2.29
N ILE A 282 -17.68 2.30 -3.50
CA ILE A 282 -17.45 1.52 -4.72
C ILE A 282 -16.07 1.90 -5.23
N VAL A 283 -15.17 0.93 -5.31
CA VAL A 283 -13.79 1.15 -5.69
C VAL A 283 -13.55 0.61 -7.11
N VAL A 284 -13.00 1.45 -7.98
CA VAL A 284 -12.65 1.12 -9.36
C VAL A 284 -11.14 1.33 -9.57
N PRO A 285 -10.29 0.34 -9.21
CA PRO A 285 -8.85 0.47 -9.31
C PRO A 285 -8.36 0.76 -10.74
N LEU A 286 -7.41 1.67 -10.87
CA LEU A 286 -6.81 2.08 -12.14
C LEU A 286 -5.35 1.60 -12.26
N PHE A 287 -4.53 1.82 -11.23
CA PHE A 287 -3.11 1.45 -11.18
C PHE A 287 -2.55 1.52 -9.74
N GLY A 288 -1.28 1.15 -9.57
CA GLY A 288 -0.59 1.28 -8.28
C GLY A 288 -1.18 0.39 -7.18
N ASP A 289 -1.21 0.92 -5.96
CA ASP A 289 -1.72 0.26 -4.74
C ASP A 289 -3.26 0.15 -4.70
N GLN A 290 -3.97 0.77 -5.64
CA GLN A 290 -5.44 0.89 -5.61
C GLN A 290 -6.16 -0.46 -5.59
N THR A 291 -5.62 -1.48 -6.28
CA THR A 291 -6.23 -2.82 -6.27
C THR A 291 -6.11 -3.47 -4.89
N ARG A 292 -4.93 -3.35 -4.26
CA ARG A 292 -4.71 -3.80 -2.88
C ARG A 292 -5.64 -3.08 -1.90
N ASN A 293 -5.79 -1.77 -2.04
CA ASN A 293 -6.70 -0.97 -1.22
C ASN A 293 -8.16 -1.42 -1.39
N ALA A 294 -8.60 -1.70 -2.62
CA ALA A 294 -9.93 -2.23 -2.88
C ALA A 294 -10.17 -3.61 -2.22
N LYS A 295 -9.14 -4.46 -2.16
CA LYS A 295 -9.20 -5.75 -1.45
C LYS A 295 -9.37 -5.58 0.06
N LEU A 296 -8.73 -4.58 0.66
CA LEU A 296 -8.94 -4.23 2.07
C LEU A 296 -10.39 -3.81 2.33
N ILE A 297 -10.98 -2.99 1.46
CA ILE A 297 -12.39 -2.60 1.60
C ILE A 297 -13.34 -3.78 1.53
N ALA A 298 -13.11 -4.68 0.58
CA ALA A 298 -13.90 -5.89 0.48
C ALA A 298 -13.75 -6.76 1.74
N LYS A 299 -12.52 -6.90 2.27
CA LYS A 299 -12.22 -7.64 3.51
C LYS A 299 -12.96 -7.07 4.72
N PHE A 300 -12.93 -5.75 4.90
CA PHE A 300 -13.61 -5.08 6.01
C PHE A 300 -15.11 -4.88 5.76
N GLY A 301 -15.60 -5.22 4.57
CA GLY A 301 -17.02 -5.32 4.26
C GLY A 301 -17.73 -3.98 4.06
N PHE A 302 -17.01 -2.87 3.88
CA PHE A 302 -17.60 -1.54 3.71
C PHE A 302 -17.54 -1.00 2.28
N GLY A 303 -17.34 -1.89 1.30
CA GLY A 303 -17.49 -1.50 -0.09
C GLY A 303 -17.37 -2.63 -1.08
N ILE A 304 -17.51 -2.25 -2.36
CA ILE A 304 -17.55 -3.16 -3.50
C ILE A 304 -16.42 -2.77 -4.46
N MET A 305 -15.62 -3.75 -4.87
CA MET A 305 -14.61 -3.56 -5.91
C MET A 305 -15.22 -3.88 -7.29
N LEU A 306 -15.05 -2.97 -8.25
CA LEU A 306 -15.34 -3.19 -9.67
C LEU A 306 -14.05 -3.10 -10.47
N HIS A 307 -13.94 -3.92 -11.51
CA HIS A 307 -12.86 -3.75 -12.48
C HIS A 307 -13.16 -2.53 -13.36
N LYS A 308 -12.14 -1.78 -13.79
CA LYS A 308 -12.35 -0.58 -14.63
C LYS A 308 -13.12 -0.85 -15.92
N SER A 309 -12.94 -2.02 -16.54
CA SER A 309 -13.68 -2.38 -17.75
C SER A 309 -15.17 -2.61 -17.49
N SER A 310 -15.56 -2.90 -16.25
CA SER A 310 -16.96 -3.03 -15.85
C SER A 310 -17.72 -1.70 -15.93
N LEU A 311 -17.03 -0.55 -16.01
CA LEU A 311 -17.70 0.74 -16.25
C LEU A 311 -18.30 0.86 -17.65
N LEU A 312 -17.89 0.01 -18.61
CA LEU A 312 -18.54 -0.08 -19.93
C LEU A 312 -19.89 -0.81 -19.84
N ASP A 313 -20.07 -1.66 -18.84
CA ASP A 313 -21.31 -2.37 -18.58
C ASP A 313 -22.16 -1.57 -17.59
N ARG A 314 -23.21 -0.94 -18.11
CA ARG A 314 -24.18 -0.15 -17.31
C ARG A 314 -24.76 -0.97 -16.15
N SER A 315 -24.96 -2.29 -16.33
CA SER A 315 -25.55 -3.13 -15.29
C SER A 315 -24.60 -3.31 -14.11
N ALA A 316 -23.30 -3.45 -14.35
CA ALA A 316 -22.32 -3.67 -13.28
C ALA A 316 -22.27 -2.50 -12.28
N LEU A 317 -22.18 -1.26 -12.77
CA LEU A 317 -22.17 -0.08 -11.88
C LEU A 317 -23.54 0.15 -11.23
N ARG A 318 -24.63 0.00 -12.00
CA ARG A 318 -25.99 0.15 -11.48
C ARG A 318 -26.25 -0.83 -10.34
N ASP A 319 -25.91 -2.10 -10.52
CA ASP A 319 -26.18 -3.15 -9.54
C ASP A 319 -25.27 -2.98 -8.31
N ALA A 320 -24.03 -2.52 -8.49
CA ALA A 320 -23.15 -2.18 -7.38
C ALA A 320 -23.69 -1.03 -6.52
N ILE A 321 -24.17 0.06 -7.15
CA ILE A 321 -24.83 1.18 -6.45
C ILE A 321 -26.07 0.67 -5.72
N GLY A 322 -26.93 -0.10 -6.39
CA GLY A 322 -28.16 -0.62 -5.81
C GLY A 322 -27.89 -1.53 -4.60
N ARG A 323 -26.85 -2.36 -4.66
CA ARG A 323 -26.41 -3.19 -3.53
C ARG A 323 -25.86 -2.34 -2.39
N ALA A 324 -25.01 -1.36 -2.67
CA ALA A 324 -24.39 -0.52 -1.65
C ALA A 324 -25.41 0.35 -0.89
N LEU A 325 -26.47 0.80 -1.58
CA LEU A 325 -27.56 1.57 -0.97
C LEU A 325 -28.54 0.70 -0.16
N LYS A 326 -28.88 -0.51 -0.65
CA LYS A 326 -29.90 -1.37 -0.02
C LYS A 326 -29.36 -2.27 1.10
N ASP A 327 -28.13 -2.75 0.99
CA ASP A 327 -27.56 -3.68 1.95
C ASP A 327 -26.88 -2.93 3.09
N GLU A 328 -27.58 -2.85 4.23
CA GLU A 328 -27.10 -2.14 5.42
C GLU A 328 -25.74 -2.63 5.94
N ARG A 329 -25.31 -3.84 5.57
CA ARG A 329 -24.02 -4.38 6.01
C ARG A 329 -22.85 -3.45 5.63
N TYR A 330 -22.89 -2.83 4.46
CA TYR A 330 -21.84 -1.91 4.04
C TYR A 330 -21.77 -0.66 4.92
N ARG A 331 -22.92 -0.05 5.22
CA ARG A 331 -23.02 1.12 6.10
C ARG A 331 -22.62 0.78 7.54
N LYS A 332 -23.10 -0.35 8.07
CA LYS A 332 -22.74 -0.84 9.41
C LYS A 332 -21.24 -1.09 9.53
N ALA A 333 -20.63 -1.72 8.52
CA ALA A 333 -19.19 -1.91 8.46
C ALA A 333 -18.42 -0.60 8.39
N ALA A 334 -18.86 0.36 7.56
CA ALA A 334 -18.23 1.68 7.43
C ALA A 334 -18.26 2.45 8.76
N HIS A 335 -19.42 2.50 9.43
CA HIS A 335 -19.57 3.11 10.75
C HIS A 335 -18.70 2.41 11.81
N ARG A 336 -18.65 1.09 11.80
CA ARG A 336 -17.79 0.33 12.72
C ARG A 336 -16.32 0.72 12.55
N ILE A 337 -15.83 0.80 11.31
CA ILE A 337 -14.46 1.24 11.02
C ILE A 337 -14.26 2.66 11.53
N ARG A 338 -15.11 3.62 11.15
CA ARG A 338 -15.06 5.00 11.68
C ARG A 338 -14.92 5.03 13.19
N ASP A 339 -15.79 4.32 13.91
CA ASP A 339 -15.83 4.33 15.37
C ASP A 339 -14.57 3.71 15.98
N LEU A 340 -13.95 2.73 15.31
CA LEU A 340 -12.63 2.21 15.69
C LEU A 340 -11.54 3.25 15.46
N LEU A 341 -11.56 3.94 14.31
CA LEU A 341 -10.56 4.97 13.99
C LEU A 341 -10.63 6.15 14.95
N ALA A 342 -11.84 6.54 15.38
CA ALA A 342 -12.06 7.60 16.36
C ALA A 342 -11.58 7.23 17.79
N ARG A 343 -11.42 5.93 18.08
CA ARG A 343 -11.02 5.39 19.39
C ARG A 343 -9.61 4.81 19.40
N ARG A 344 -8.79 5.12 18.39
CA ARG A 344 -7.38 4.71 18.35
C ARG A 344 -6.68 5.20 19.64
N PRO A 345 -5.78 4.41 20.24
CA PRO A 345 -5.06 4.82 21.44
C PRO A 345 -4.21 6.09 21.26
N PHE A 346 -3.63 6.27 20.07
CA PHE A 346 -2.80 7.42 19.71
C PHE A 346 -3.20 7.94 18.34
N THR A 347 -3.22 9.27 18.17
CA THR A 347 -3.47 9.88 16.86
C THR A 347 -2.22 9.76 15.97
N PRO A 348 -2.38 9.77 14.63
CA PRO A 348 -1.25 9.82 13.71
C PRO A 348 -0.27 10.96 13.98
N GLU A 349 -0.78 12.15 14.33
CA GLU A 349 0.02 13.33 14.66
C GLU A 349 0.87 13.11 15.92
N GLN A 350 0.28 12.53 16.96
CA GLN A 350 1.01 12.22 18.20
C GLN A 350 2.15 11.23 17.94
N LYS A 351 1.87 10.16 17.17
CA LYS A 351 2.89 9.19 16.78
C LYS A 351 4.00 9.85 15.97
N LEU A 352 3.65 10.67 14.98
CA LEU A 352 4.61 11.37 14.13
C LEU A 352 5.52 12.28 14.97
N VAL A 353 4.93 13.21 15.73
CA VAL A 353 5.69 14.19 16.52
C VAL A 353 6.62 13.48 17.49
N LYS A 354 6.13 12.51 18.27
CA LYS A 354 6.95 11.79 19.24
C LYS A 354 8.08 10.98 18.59
N THR A 355 7.81 10.37 17.44
CA THR A 355 8.83 9.60 16.69
C THR A 355 9.93 10.53 16.17
N ILE A 356 9.56 11.69 15.63
CA ILE A 356 10.53 12.67 15.10
C ILE A 356 11.30 13.37 16.23
N GLU A 357 10.66 13.69 17.36
CA GLU A 357 11.35 14.18 18.56
C GLU A 357 12.43 13.18 19.02
N MET A 358 12.08 11.89 19.10
CA MET A 358 13.06 10.83 19.44
C MET A 358 14.17 10.71 18.39
N ALA A 359 13.84 10.83 17.11
CA ALA A 359 14.85 10.83 16.05
C ALA A 359 15.81 12.01 16.22
N ALA A 360 15.29 13.22 16.46
CA ALA A 360 16.10 14.43 16.64
C ALA A 360 17.00 14.35 17.87
N GLU A 361 16.49 13.83 18.98
CA GLU A 361 17.22 13.77 20.24
C GLU A 361 18.30 12.67 20.26
N PHE A 362 18.00 11.48 19.73
CA PHE A 362 18.85 10.30 19.90
C PHE A 362 19.56 9.86 18.63
N GLY A 363 19.11 10.29 17.45
CA GLY A 363 19.66 9.88 16.16
C GLY A 363 19.57 8.37 15.93
N GLU A 364 20.70 7.69 15.83
CA GLU A 364 20.76 6.24 15.64
C GLU A 364 20.36 5.47 16.90
N ILE A 365 19.37 4.57 16.78
CA ILE A 365 18.89 3.71 17.88
C ILE A 365 19.20 2.26 17.53
N GLU A 366 20.28 1.72 18.09
CA GLU A 366 20.77 0.38 17.76
C GLU A 366 19.84 -0.73 18.27
N GLU A 367 19.14 -0.48 19.37
CA GLU A 367 18.20 -1.41 20.01
C GLU A 367 17.02 -1.76 19.11
N LEU A 368 16.70 -0.91 18.12
CA LEU A 368 15.65 -1.17 17.13
C LEU A 368 16.14 -2.01 15.94
N ARG A 369 17.43 -2.34 15.87
CA ARG A 369 18.01 -3.11 14.75
C ARG A 369 17.88 -4.61 15.02
N VAL A 370 17.10 -5.29 14.18
CA VAL A 370 16.98 -6.76 14.25
C VAL A 370 18.18 -7.47 13.61
N ALA A 371 18.64 -8.56 14.22
CA ALA A 371 19.74 -9.37 13.69
C ALA A 371 19.41 -9.99 12.32
N GLY A 372 18.12 -10.26 12.07
CA GLY A 372 17.61 -10.86 10.83
C GLY A 372 18.01 -10.09 9.56
N ARG A 373 18.22 -8.77 9.65
CA ARG A 373 18.63 -7.94 8.49
C ARG A 373 19.98 -8.33 7.89
N LYS A 374 20.84 -9.01 8.66
CA LYS A 374 22.18 -9.46 8.23
C LYS A 374 22.22 -10.93 7.81
N LEU A 375 21.10 -11.66 7.94
CA LEU A 375 21.04 -13.08 7.62
C LEU A 375 20.73 -13.29 6.15
N GLY A 376 21.45 -14.21 5.51
CA GLY A 376 21.08 -14.71 4.19
C GLY A 376 19.85 -15.62 4.26
N PHE A 377 19.19 -15.84 3.12
CA PHE A 377 17.95 -16.62 2.99
C PHE A 377 18.01 -18.00 3.68
N ILE A 378 19.13 -18.72 3.53
CA ILE A 378 19.30 -20.08 4.09
C ILE A 378 19.20 -20.06 5.63
N VAL A 379 19.98 -19.19 6.27
CA VAL A 379 20.04 -19.09 7.74
C VAL A 379 18.77 -18.47 8.29
N TYR A 380 18.23 -17.44 7.63
CA TYR A 380 16.99 -16.78 8.05
C TYR A 380 15.81 -17.76 8.17
N TYR A 381 15.70 -18.69 7.22
CA TYR A 381 14.65 -19.73 7.21
C TYR A 381 15.10 -21.07 7.81
N ASN A 382 16.29 -21.14 8.42
CA ASN A 382 16.87 -22.37 9.00
C ASN A 382 16.88 -23.56 8.03
N ILE A 383 17.07 -23.31 6.73
CA ILE A 383 17.05 -24.34 5.68
C ILE A 383 18.22 -25.31 5.87
N ASP A 384 19.38 -24.79 6.25
CA ASP A 384 20.56 -25.57 6.64
C ASP A 384 20.26 -26.54 7.79
N LEU A 385 19.56 -26.10 8.84
CA LEU A 385 19.17 -26.97 9.96
C LEU A 385 18.14 -28.02 9.52
N ILE A 386 17.14 -27.64 8.73
CA ILE A 386 16.12 -28.56 8.21
C ILE A 386 16.76 -29.63 7.33
N LEU A 387 17.66 -29.25 6.42
CA LEU A 387 18.38 -30.18 5.55
C LEU A 387 19.31 -31.09 6.37
N THR A 388 20.03 -30.55 7.36
CA THR A 388 20.88 -31.33 8.25
C THR A 388 20.08 -32.39 9.00
N PHE A 389 18.93 -32.00 9.56
CA PHE A 389 18.01 -32.93 10.24
C PHE A 389 17.44 -33.98 9.29
N PHE A 390 17.04 -33.59 8.09
CA PHE A 390 16.53 -34.51 7.07
C PHE A 390 17.58 -35.56 6.67
N ILE A 391 18.82 -35.13 6.41
CA ILE A 391 19.95 -36.03 6.10
C ILE A 391 20.19 -37.01 7.25
N PHE A 392 20.17 -36.53 8.49
CA PHE A 392 20.32 -37.38 9.68
C PHE A 392 19.23 -38.46 9.76
N VAL A 393 17.96 -38.10 9.53
CA VAL A 393 16.83 -39.05 9.53
C VAL A 393 16.99 -40.08 8.40
N VAL A 394 17.35 -39.66 7.19
CA VAL A 394 17.57 -40.56 6.05
C VAL A 394 18.70 -41.56 6.35
N LEU A 395 19.82 -41.09 6.93
CA LEU A 395 20.93 -41.95 7.33
C LEU A 395 20.51 -42.95 8.41
N LEU A 396 19.75 -42.52 9.41
CA LEU A 396 19.23 -43.41 10.46
C LEU A 396 18.32 -44.51 9.89
N VAL A 397 17.37 -44.13 9.02
CA VAL A 397 16.48 -45.09 8.34
C VAL A 397 17.28 -46.06 7.49
N TRP A 398 18.28 -45.56 6.74
CA TRP A 398 19.15 -46.40 5.93
C TRP A 398 19.95 -47.40 6.78
N ILE A 399 20.52 -46.97 7.92
CA ILE A 399 21.23 -47.84 8.87
C ILE A 399 20.30 -48.93 9.41
N VAL A 400 19.07 -48.57 9.81
CA VAL A 400 18.09 -49.54 10.31
C VAL A 400 17.74 -50.56 9.23
N LEU A 401 17.40 -50.12 8.02
CA LEU A 401 17.06 -51.00 6.90
C LEU A 401 18.23 -51.89 6.49
N TYR A 402 19.46 -51.37 6.48
CA TYR A 402 20.67 -52.13 6.20
C TYR A 402 20.87 -53.24 7.25
N ASN A 403 20.72 -52.94 8.54
CA ASN A 403 20.84 -53.92 9.62
C ASN A 403 19.71 -54.95 9.57
N VAL A 404 18.46 -54.55 9.30
CA VAL A 404 17.34 -55.49 9.11
C VAL A 404 17.60 -56.43 7.95
N LYS A 405 18.03 -55.90 6.79
CA LYS A 405 18.40 -56.70 5.62
C LYS A 405 19.52 -57.70 5.95
N ARG A 406 20.56 -57.23 6.66
CA ARG A 406 21.67 -58.08 7.12
C ARG A 406 21.19 -59.20 8.05
N ILE A 407 20.32 -58.89 9.03
CA ILE A 407 19.73 -59.89 9.94
C ILE A 407 18.87 -60.90 9.16
N CYS A 408 18.04 -60.45 8.21
CA CYS A 408 17.23 -61.33 7.38
C CYS A 408 18.08 -62.27 6.53
N ILE A 409 19.15 -61.78 5.89
CA ILE A 409 20.10 -62.60 5.12
C ILE A 409 20.79 -63.64 6.02
N LEU A 410 21.26 -63.23 7.20
CA LEU A 410 21.88 -64.15 8.16
C LEU A 410 20.92 -65.23 8.66
N ARG A 411 19.63 -64.91 8.80
CA ARG A 411 18.58 -65.89 9.14
C ARG A 411 18.30 -66.86 7.99
N SER A 412 18.29 -66.41 6.74
CA SER A 412 18.09 -67.29 5.57
C SER A 412 19.26 -68.24 5.29
N LEU A 413 20.46 -67.91 5.78
CA LEU A 413 21.67 -68.74 5.62
C LEU A 413 21.86 -69.77 6.74
N LYS A 414 20.97 -69.83 7.75
CA LYS A 414 21.03 -70.91 8.74
C LYS A 414 20.65 -72.25 8.07
N PRO A 415 21.49 -73.30 8.15
CA PRO A 415 21.18 -74.59 7.56
C PRO A 415 19.94 -75.20 8.23
N LYS A 416 19.03 -75.77 7.43
CA LYS A 416 17.94 -76.62 7.95
C LYS A 416 18.59 -77.80 8.68
N VAL A 417 18.47 -77.84 10.00
CA VAL A 417 18.79 -79.04 10.78
C VAL A 417 17.85 -80.13 10.27
N LYS A 418 18.41 -81.19 9.67
CA LYS A 418 17.66 -82.42 9.38
C LYS A 418 17.37 -83.07 10.72
N GLU A 419 16.10 -83.06 11.15
CA GLU A 419 15.63 -83.96 12.19
C GLU A 419 15.76 -85.40 11.67
N GLN A 420 16.46 -86.24 12.45
CA GLN A 420 16.62 -87.68 12.22
C GLN A 420 15.47 -88.45 12.85
#